data_AF-A0A379S7H1-F1
#
_entry.id   AF-A0A379S7H1-F1
#
_cell.length_a   1.000
_cell.length_b   1.000
_cell.length_c   1.000
_cell.angle_alpha   90.00
_cell.angle_beta   90.00
_cell.angle_gamma   90.00
#
_symmetry.space_group_name_H-M   'P 1'
#
loop_
_entity.id
_entity.type
_entity.pdbx_description
1 polymer ?
#
loop_
_entity_poly.entity_id
_entity_poly.type
_entity_poly.pdbx_seq_one_letter_code
_entity_poly.pdbx_strand_id
1 'polypeptide(L)'
;MALSGDPQDIYKTDAKVKEIVAEDKHLHHWLDMARERIHFQGLPARICWVGLEWRQKLGLAFNEMVRCGEVSAPIVIGRDHLDSGSVASPNRETEAMRDGSDAVSDWPLLNALPQYRQRGDMGIAPSRRRGGDGLFATRR
;
A
#
# COMPACT_ATOMS: atom_id res chain seq x y z
N MET A 1 -0.49 -9.73 1.83
CA MET A 1 -0.29 -10.65 2.98
C MET A 1 -1.02 -11.94 2.68
N ALA A 2 -0.38 -13.09 2.85
CA ALA A 2 -0.98 -14.39 2.59
C ALA A 2 -1.71 -14.92 3.83
N LEU A 3 -3.03 -15.16 3.75
CA LEU A 3 -3.81 -15.65 4.88
C LEU A 3 -3.58 -17.15 5.18
N SER A 4 -2.94 -17.86 4.26
CA SER A 4 -2.51 -19.26 4.45
C SER A 4 -1.45 -19.41 5.53
N GLY A 5 -0.66 -18.35 5.77
CA GLY A 5 0.56 -18.46 6.57
C GLY A 5 1.74 -19.08 5.81
N ASP A 6 1.57 -19.52 4.56
CA ASP A 6 2.63 -20.16 3.76
C ASP A 6 3.50 -19.10 3.05
N PRO A 7 4.82 -19.03 3.34
CA PRO A 7 5.76 -18.17 2.63
C PRO A 7 5.78 -18.36 1.11
N GLN A 8 5.47 -19.57 0.62
CA GLN A 8 5.46 -19.86 -0.81
C GLN A 8 4.43 -19.04 -1.56
N ASP A 9 3.30 -18.70 -0.94
CA ASP A 9 2.29 -17.85 -1.58
C ASP A 9 2.86 -16.45 -1.85
N ILE A 10 3.69 -15.91 -0.94
CA ILE A 10 4.37 -14.63 -1.18
C ILE A 10 5.39 -14.76 -2.31
N TYR A 11 6.18 -15.84 -2.36
CA TYR A 11 7.16 -16.01 -3.44
C TYR A 11 6.50 -16.17 -4.83
N LYS A 12 5.35 -16.83 -4.90
CA LYS A 12 4.54 -16.90 -6.12
C LYS A 12 4.03 -15.51 -6.53
N THR A 13 3.55 -14.72 -5.57
CA THR A 13 3.16 -13.33 -5.86
C THR A 13 4.34 -12.46 -6.29
N ASP A 14 5.53 -12.64 -5.70
CA ASP A 14 6.75 -11.93 -6.12
C ASP A 14 7.09 -12.25 -7.59
N ALA A 15 6.99 -13.52 -7.99
CA ALA A 15 7.19 -13.93 -9.38
C ALA A 15 6.13 -13.32 -10.33
N LYS A 16 4.85 -13.33 -9.93
CA LYS A 16 3.77 -12.72 -10.71
C LYS A 16 3.96 -11.20 -10.89
N VAL A 17 4.46 -10.51 -9.86
CA VAL A 17 4.79 -9.08 -9.97
C VAL A 17 5.86 -8.84 -11.02
N LYS A 18 6.92 -9.65 -11.04
CA LYS A 18 7.99 -9.54 -12.04
C LYS A 18 7.51 -9.82 -13.46
N GLU A 19 6.55 -10.73 -13.61
CA GLU A 19 5.91 -11.04 -14.90
C GLU A 19 5.10 -9.84 -15.43
N ILE A 20 4.27 -9.23 -14.58
CA ILE A 20 3.37 -8.14 -14.99
C ILE A 20 4.11 -6.81 -15.16
N VAL A 21 5.08 -6.53 -14.29
CA VAL A 21 5.88 -5.30 -14.30
C VAL A 21 7.30 -5.63 -14.77
N ALA A 22 7.40 -6.17 -15.99
CA ALA A 22 8.63 -6.78 -16.50
C ALA A 22 9.81 -5.80 -16.67
N GLU A 23 9.53 -4.55 -17.03
CA GLU A 23 10.56 -3.57 -17.39
C GLU A 23 11.20 -2.85 -16.18
N ASP A 24 10.60 -2.97 -14.98
CA ASP A 24 11.09 -2.27 -13.79
C ASP A 24 12.18 -3.06 -13.06
N LYS A 25 13.43 -2.85 -13.49
CA LYS A 25 14.62 -3.48 -12.90
C LYS A 25 14.81 -3.14 -11.43
N HIS A 26 14.42 -1.95 -10.99
CA HIS A 26 14.56 -1.54 -9.59
C HIS A 26 13.57 -2.31 -8.71
N LEU A 27 12.33 -2.46 -9.18
CA LEU A 27 11.33 -3.27 -8.50
C LEU A 27 11.76 -4.73 -8.40
N HIS A 28 12.31 -5.31 -9.47
CA HIS A 28 12.77 -6.70 -9.45
C HIS A 28 13.90 -6.90 -8.44
N HIS A 29 14.87 -5.99 -8.44
CA HIS A 29 15.97 -6.01 -7.47
C HIS A 29 15.46 -5.87 -6.03
N TRP A 30 14.47 -5.00 -5.79
CA TRP A 30 13.82 -4.89 -4.49
C TRP A 30 13.21 -6.22 -4.04
N LEU A 31 12.48 -6.91 -4.92
CA LEU A 31 11.86 -8.21 -4.59
C LEU A 31 12.90 -9.28 -4.28
N ASP A 32 14.01 -9.32 -5.02
CA ASP A 32 15.12 -10.25 -4.76
C ASP A 32 15.76 -9.98 -3.38
N MET A 33 16.10 -8.72 -3.13
CA MET A 33 16.67 -8.29 -1.84
C MET A 33 15.71 -8.56 -0.68
N ALA A 34 14.42 -8.30 -0.88
CA ALA A 34 13.41 -8.52 0.13
C ALA A 34 13.16 -10.01 0.41
N ARG A 35 13.46 -10.91 -0.55
CA ARG A 35 13.44 -12.36 -0.32
C ARG A 35 14.68 -12.83 0.43
N GLU A 36 15.85 -12.29 0.11
CA GLU A 36 17.12 -12.71 0.69
C GLU A 36 17.33 -12.16 2.11
N ARG A 37 16.87 -10.94 2.38
CA ARG A 37 17.28 -10.17 3.57
C ARG A 37 16.17 -9.92 4.59
N ILE A 38 14.91 -10.14 4.23
CA ILE A 38 13.77 -9.83 5.12
C ILE A 38 13.09 -11.12 5.55
N HIS A 39 13.15 -11.38 6.85
CA HIS A 39 12.40 -12.47 7.47
C HIS A 39 10.94 -12.07 7.68
N PHE A 40 10.03 -12.99 7.43
CA PHE A 40 8.61 -12.78 7.71
C PHE A 40 8.33 -12.70 9.22
N GLN A 41 7.39 -11.84 9.61
CA GLN A 41 6.93 -11.68 10.98
C GLN A 41 5.41 -11.89 11.01
N GLY A 42 4.94 -12.94 11.70
CA GLY A 42 3.53 -13.33 11.66
C GLY A 42 3.14 -13.91 10.30
N LEU A 43 2.04 -13.44 9.72
CA LEU A 43 1.63 -13.87 8.37
C LEU A 43 2.64 -13.35 7.33
N PRO A 44 3.09 -14.18 6.37
CA PRO A 44 3.94 -13.74 5.29
C PRO A 44 3.33 -12.56 4.53
N ALA A 45 4.12 -11.50 4.38
CA ALA A 45 3.69 -10.27 3.73
C ALA A 45 4.84 -9.64 2.96
N ARG A 46 4.50 -8.94 1.87
CA ARG A 46 5.45 -8.24 1.01
C ARG A 46 5.03 -6.78 0.88
N ILE A 47 6.00 -5.88 1.04
CA ILE A 47 5.88 -4.47 0.66
C ILE A 47 6.36 -4.33 -0.78
N CYS A 48 5.56 -3.68 -1.61
CA CYS A 48 5.84 -3.45 -3.01
C CYS A 48 5.31 -2.07 -3.39
N TRP A 49 6.21 -1.15 -3.75
CA TRP A 49 5.85 0.21 -4.13
C TRP A 49 5.51 0.24 -5.61
N VAL A 50 4.22 0.36 -5.92
CA VAL A 50 3.71 0.39 -7.29
C VAL A 50 2.75 1.55 -7.49
N GLY A 51 2.83 2.16 -8.68
CA GLY A 51 1.97 3.27 -9.10
C GLY A 51 0.53 2.85 -9.39
N LEU A 52 -0.32 3.85 -9.66
CA LEU A 52 -1.77 3.67 -9.89
C LEU A 52 -2.09 2.62 -10.95
N GLU A 53 -1.38 2.65 -12.08
CA GLU A 53 -1.58 1.73 -13.21
C GLU A 53 -1.49 0.26 -12.80
N TRP A 54 -0.53 -0.07 -11.94
CA TRP A 54 -0.18 -1.45 -11.61
C TRP A 54 -1.02 -2.02 -10.48
N ARG A 55 -1.50 -1.18 -9.55
CA ARG A 55 -2.26 -1.63 -8.36
C ARG A 55 -3.49 -2.46 -8.73
N GLN A 56 -4.29 -1.98 -9.68
CA GLN A 56 -5.48 -2.72 -10.13
C GLN A 56 -5.10 -4.01 -10.88
N LYS A 57 -4.11 -3.94 -11.79
CA LYS A 57 -3.64 -5.11 -12.56
C LYS A 57 -3.14 -6.23 -11.65
N LEU A 58 -2.32 -5.89 -10.67
CA LEU A 58 -1.79 -6.84 -9.68
C LEU A 58 -2.88 -7.39 -8.77
N GLY A 59 -3.81 -6.54 -8.30
CA GLY A 59 -4.94 -7.00 -7.49
C GLY A 59 -5.81 -8.05 -8.19
N LEU A 60 -6.13 -7.82 -9.47
CA LEU A 60 -6.87 -8.78 -10.28
C LEU A 60 -6.06 -10.07 -10.54
N ALA A 61 -4.76 -9.95 -10.82
CA ALA A 61 -3.89 -11.10 -11.01
C ALA A 61 -3.78 -11.97 -9.74
N PHE A 62 -3.64 -11.36 -8.58
CA PHE A 62 -3.60 -12.11 -7.32
C PHE A 62 -4.95 -12.78 -7.02
N ASN A 63 -6.07 -12.10 -7.32
CA ASN A 63 -7.39 -12.71 -7.18
C ASN A 63 -7.57 -13.92 -8.12
N GLU A 64 -7.02 -13.85 -9.33
CA GLU A 64 -7.00 -14.97 -10.27
C GLU A 64 -6.13 -16.13 -9.75
N MET A 65 -4.96 -15.84 -9.19
CA MET A 65 -4.10 -16.85 -8.54
C MET A 65 -4.82 -17.57 -7.38
N VAL A 66 -5.62 -16.84 -6.60
CA VAL A 66 -6.46 -17.44 -5.54
C VAL A 66 -7.54 -18.32 -6.17
N ARG A 67 -8.22 -17.85 -7.22
CA ARG A 67 -9.30 -18.57 -7.90
C ARG A 67 -8.82 -19.89 -8.52
N CYS A 68 -7.63 -19.92 -9.11
CA CYS A 68 -7.07 -21.12 -9.74
C CYS A 68 -6.30 -22.02 -8.76
N GLY A 69 -6.13 -21.60 -7.50
CA GLY A 69 -5.38 -22.35 -6.49
C GLY A 69 -3.86 -22.30 -6.65
N GLU A 70 -3.34 -21.36 -7.45
CA GLU A 70 -1.90 -21.11 -7.54
C GLU A 70 -1.35 -20.66 -6.19
N VAL A 71 -2.10 -19.84 -5.45
CA VAL A 71 -1.87 -19.58 -4.02
C VAL A 71 -2.88 -20.35 -3.17
N SER A 72 -2.44 -20.78 -1.98
CA SER A 72 -3.19 -21.75 -1.17
C SER A 72 -4.38 -21.17 -0.39
N ALA A 73 -4.42 -19.84 -0.21
CA ALA A 73 -5.52 -19.13 0.46
C ALA A 73 -5.64 -17.68 -0.03
N PRO A 74 -6.71 -16.94 0.36
CA PRO A 74 -6.88 -15.55 -0.03
C PRO A 74 -5.72 -14.64 0.40
N ILE A 75 -5.48 -13.60 -0.40
CA ILE A 75 -4.44 -12.59 -0.16
C ILE A 75 -5.10 -11.28 0.29
N VAL A 76 -4.67 -10.75 1.42
CA VAL A 76 -5.06 -9.39 1.85
C VAL A 76 -4.13 -8.38 1.18
N ILE A 77 -4.73 -7.43 0.47
CA ILE A 77 -4.06 -6.28 -0.14
C ILE A 77 -4.37 -5.06 0.72
N GLY A 78 -3.34 -4.30 1.07
CA GLY A 78 -3.47 -3.10 1.88
C GLY A 78 -2.26 -2.20 1.69
N ARG A 79 -2.17 -1.16 2.50
CA ARG A 79 -1.09 -0.17 2.48
C ARG A 79 -1.01 0.56 3.80
N ASP A 80 0.08 1.28 4.01
CA ASP A 80 0.13 2.32 5.04
C ASP A 80 -0.80 3.49 4.63
N HIS A 81 -1.15 4.32 5.62
CA HIS A 81 -1.89 5.55 5.40
C HIS A 81 -1.02 6.63 4.74
N LEU A 82 0.30 6.44 4.72
CA LEU A 82 1.26 7.28 4.02
C LEU A 82 1.29 6.93 2.53
N ASP A 83 0.29 7.40 1.80
CA ASP A 83 0.15 7.20 0.36
C ASP A 83 -0.29 8.50 -0.30
N SER A 84 -0.02 8.60 -1.61
CA SER A 84 -0.14 9.81 -2.44
C SER A 84 -1.39 10.67 -2.23
N GLY A 85 -2.53 10.07 -1.90
CA GLY A 85 -3.80 10.78 -1.68
C GLY A 85 -4.45 10.55 -0.33
N SER A 86 -3.79 9.90 0.63
CA SER A 86 -4.42 9.48 1.89
C SER A 86 -3.86 10.11 3.15
N VAL A 87 -3.02 11.14 3.04
CA VAL A 87 -2.43 11.85 4.17
C VAL A 87 -2.36 13.35 3.92
N ALA A 88 -2.58 14.13 4.98
CA ALA A 88 -2.27 15.56 5.06
C ALA A 88 -1.45 15.75 6.35
N SER A 89 -0.20 16.14 6.20
CA SER A 89 0.82 16.16 7.25
C SER A 89 1.90 17.19 6.89
N PRO A 90 1.68 18.48 7.25
CA PRO A 90 2.51 19.62 6.82
C PRO A 90 3.98 19.58 7.21
N ASN A 91 4.37 18.72 8.16
CA ASN A 91 5.74 18.59 8.62
C ASN A 91 6.40 17.29 8.12
N ARG A 92 5.76 16.59 7.18
CA ARG A 92 6.23 15.32 6.61
C ARG A 92 5.75 15.15 5.17
N GLU A 93 4.59 14.53 4.96
CA GLU A 93 4.17 14.07 3.63
C GLU A 93 3.62 15.19 2.72
N THR A 94 3.06 16.25 3.30
CA THR A 94 2.54 17.42 2.55
C THR A 94 3.34 18.68 2.87
N GLU A 95 4.57 18.54 3.33
CA GLU A 95 5.46 19.68 3.60
C GLU A 95 5.88 20.37 2.29
N ALA A 96 5.77 21.70 2.25
CA ALA A 96 6.21 22.55 1.15
C ALA A 96 5.59 22.20 -0.21
N MET A 97 4.27 21.99 -0.22
CA MET A 97 3.52 21.83 -1.47
C MET A 97 3.69 23.09 -2.31
N ARG A 98 3.83 22.92 -3.63
CA ARG A 98 4.19 24.01 -4.56
C ARG A 98 3.18 25.16 -4.56
N ASP A 99 1.93 24.87 -4.24
CA ASP A 99 0.81 25.78 -4.15
C ASP A 99 0.51 26.22 -2.70
N GLY A 100 1.31 25.78 -1.72
CA GLY A 100 1.13 26.07 -0.30
C GLY A 100 -0.03 25.32 0.35
N SER A 101 -0.54 24.24 -0.26
CA SER A 101 -1.69 23.49 0.23
C SER A 101 -1.37 22.52 1.38
N ASP A 102 -0.26 22.71 2.10
CA ASP A 102 0.32 21.75 3.04
C ASP A 102 -0.67 21.22 4.08
N ALA A 103 -1.54 22.09 4.61
CA ALA A 103 -2.50 21.79 5.67
C ALA A 103 -3.91 21.41 5.18
N VAL A 104 -4.15 21.32 3.87
CA VAL A 104 -5.46 20.96 3.32
C VAL A 104 -5.77 19.48 3.59
N SER A 105 -6.70 19.22 4.51
CA SER A 105 -7.03 17.88 5.01
C SER A 105 -8.30 17.27 4.40
N ASP A 106 -8.87 17.90 3.38
CA ASP A 106 -10.00 17.35 2.64
C ASP A 106 -9.61 16.08 1.88
N TRP A 107 -8.39 16.00 1.34
CA TRP A 107 -7.96 14.89 0.50
C TRP A 107 -7.96 13.51 1.19
N PRO A 108 -7.41 13.35 2.41
CA PRO A 108 -7.50 12.07 3.14
C PRO A 108 -8.94 11.66 3.47
N LEU A 109 -9.82 12.63 3.77
CA LEU A 109 -11.23 12.35 4.02
C LEU A 109 -11.94 11.88 2.74
N LEU A 110 -11.70 12.57 1.63
CA LEU A 110 -12.18 12.17 0.30
C LEU A 110 -11.62 10.81 -0.13
N ASN A 111 -10.40 10.45 0.28
CA ASN A 111 -9.82 9.13 0.00
C ASN A 111 -10.52 8.01 0.78
N ALA A 112 -10.98 8.28 2.00
CA ALA A 112 -11.67 7.31 2.83
C ALA A 112 -13.14 7.09 2.40
N LEU A 113 -13.83 8.12 1.94
CA LEU A 113 -15.27 8.06 1.59
C LEU A 113 -15.63 6.97 0.55
N PRO A 114 -14.93 6.82 -0.59
CA PRO A 114 -15.17 5.75 -1.55
C PRO A 114 -14.94 4.36 -0.96
N GLN A 115 -13.96 4.21 -0.05
CA GLN A 115 -13.65 2.92 0.59
C GLN A 115 -14.82 2.45 1.46
N TYR A 116 -15.49 3.36 2.18
CA TYR A 116 -16.72 3.02 2.92
C TYR A 116 -17.91 2.65 2.01
N ARG A 117 -17.91 3.12 0.76
CA ARG A 117 -19.01 2.87 -0.19
C ARG A 117 -18.85 1.53 -0.92
N GLN A 118 -17.63 1.05 -1.11
CA GLN A 118 -17.38 -0.27 -1.69
C GLN A 118 -17.74 -1.34 -0.66
N ARG A 119 -18.92 -1.94 -0.81
CA ARG A 119 -19.48 -2.91 0.14
C ARG A 119 -18.51 -4.08 0.37
N GLY A 120 -17.98 -4.20 1.58
CA GLY A 120 -17.27 -5.40 2.06
C GLY A 120 -15.86 -5.18 2.60
N ASP A 121 -15.21 -4.06 2.28
CA ASP A 121 -13.82 -3.80 2.68
C ASP A 121 -13.73 -2.83 3.86
N MET A 122 -12.77 -3.05 4.77
CA MET A 122 -12.55 -2.16 5.92
C MET A 122 -11.82 -0.88 5.49
N GLY A 123 -12.52 0.25 5.52
CA GLY A 123 -11.94 1.59 5.45
C GLY A 123 -11.70 2.19 6.83
N ILE A 124 -10.59 2.92 7.01
CA ILE A 124 -10.29 3.69 8.22
C ILE A 124 -10.00 5.13 7.82
N ALA A 125 -10.67 6.09 8.46
CA ALA A 125 -10.34 7.51 8.35
C ALA A 125 -9.34 7.85 9.46
N PRO A 126 -8.04 8.06 9.16
CA PRO A 126 -7.08 8.41 10.19
C PRO A 126 -7.32 9.83 10.68
N SER A 127 -7.46 9.98 12.00
CA SER A 127 -7.51 11.29 12.64
C SER A 127 -6.14 11.78 13.10
N ARG A 128 -5.23 10.88 13.52
CA ARG A 128 -3.92 11.23 14.12
C ARG A 128 -2.95 10.04 14.07
N ARG A 129 -1.72 10.21 13.57
CA ARG A 129 -0.53 9.38 13.91
C ARG A 129 0.76 9.97 13.33
N ARG A 130 1.80 10.05 14.17
CA ARG A 130 3.18 10.55 13.94
C ARG A 130 3.43 12.07 13.82
N GLY A 131 2.39 12.92 13.80
CA GLY A 131 2.53 14.39 13.77
C GLY A 131 2.38 15.14 15.09
N GLY A 132 1.78 14.55 16.14
CA GLY A 132 1.40 15.28 17.37
C GLY A 132 0.10 16.07 17.22
N ASP A 133 -0.44 16.58 18.34
CA ASP A 133 -1.71 17.33 18.36
C ASP A 133 -1.60 18.70 17.68
N GLY A 134 -2.50 18.97 16.71
CA GLY A 134 -2.88 20.31 16.28
C GLY A 134 -1.75 21.25 15.86
N LEU A 135 -0.93 20.88 14.89
CA LEU A 135 0.07 21.77 14.30
C LEU A 135 -0.56 22.75 13.28
N PHE A 136 -1.44 23.61 13.76
CA PHE A 136 -1.59 24.96 13.21
C PHE A 136 -0.49 25.82 13.84
N ALA A 137 0.76 25.61 13.41
CA ALA A 137 1.81 26.57 13.71
C ALA A 137 1.59 27.79 12.81
N THR A 138 0.91 28.81 13.32
CA THR A 138 0.98 30.16 12.74
C THR A 138 2.46 30.54 12.69
N ARG A 139 3.04 30.66 11.49
CA ARG A 139 4.33 31.33 11.32
C ARG A 139 4.19 32.75 11.87
N ARG A 140 4.92 33.06 12.95
CA ARG A 140 5.35 34.42 13.23
C ARG A 140 6.61 34.70 12.44
#